data_AF-A0A7C8N5C9-F1
#
_entry.id   AF-A0A7C8N5C9-F1
#
_cell.length_a   1.000
_cell.length_b   1.000
_cell.length_c   1.000
_cell.angle_alpha   90.00
_cell.angle_beta   90.00
_cell.angle_gamma   90.00
#
_symmetry.space_group_name_H-M   'P 1'
#
loop_
_entity.id
_entity.type
_entity.pdbx_description
1 polymer ?
#
loop_
_entity_poly.entity_id
_entity_poly.type
_entity_poly.pdbx_seq_one_letter_code
_entity_poly.pdbx_strand_id
1 'polypeptide(L)'
;MMRIRPQIAGAFAFLLLLSAYLGFSKKLVIPVNDKIVHFICFFLMTLCFYWVLDTSRRRVVNFTLIVMFGILGVGSEFVQGVLPWRTFDAYDIFANLLGAGAALGLCMWYHKRMLERKRQAKQASYHAVGNEEAELGIIEEEDENEDSLHGHVSSSTGPQINGETTSK
;
A
#
# COMPACT_ATOMS: atom_id res chain seq x y z
N MET A 1 4.15 1.19 19.43
CA MET A 1 4.12 -0.22 19.89
C MET A 1 4.21 -1.13 18.67
N MET A 2 4.96 -2.24 18.71
CA MET A 2 4.99 -3.21 17.60
C MET A 2 3.88 -4.24 17.82
N ARG A 3 3.00 -4.42 16.84
CA ARG A 3 1.97 -5.46 16.88
C ARG A 3 2.38 -6.57 15.92
N ILE A 4 2.09 -7.82 16.25
CA ILE A 4 2.43 -8.98 15.43
C ILE A 4 1.12 -9.58 14.91
N ARG A 5 1.11 -10.04 13.66
CA ARG A 5 -0.02 -10.74 13.05
C ARG A 5 0.12 -12.24 13.29
N PRO A 6 -0.58 -12.84 14.27
CA PRO A 6 -0.27 -14.20 14.74
C PRO A 6 -0.45 -15.28 13.66
N GLN A 7 -1.45 -15.11 12.78
CA GLN A 7 -1.71 -16.03 11.66
C GLN A 7 -0.50 -16.10 10.70
N ILE A 8 0.05 -14.94 10.35
CA ILE A 8 1.20 -14.82 9.45
C ILE A 8 2.48 -15.26 10.18
N ALA A 9 2.60 -14.97 11.47
CA ALA A 9 3.71 -15.46 12.28
C ALA A 9 3.76 -16.99 12.33
N GLY A 10 2.61 -17.66 12.44
CA GLY A 10 2.52 -19.12 12.36
C GLY A 10 2.97 -19.66 10.99
N ALA A 11 2.52 -19.05 9.90
CA ALA A 11 2.96 -19.41 8.54
C ALA A 11 4.47 -19.20 8.35
N PHE A 12 5.02 -18.09 8.87
CA PHE A 12 6.45 -17.82 8.84
C PHE A 12 7.24 -18.86 9.65
N ALA A 13 6.78 -19.21 10.85
CA ALA A 13 7.42 -20.23 11.67
C ALA A 13 7.42 -21.60 10.97
N PHE A 14 6.32 -21.98 10.33
CA PHE A 14 6.25 -23.18 9.50
C PHE A 14 7.26 -23.14 8.35
N LEU A 15 7.31 -22.05 7.58
CA LEU A 15 8.28 -21.88 6.48
C LEU A 15 9.73 -21.92 6.98
N LEU A 16 10.01 -21.34 8.14
CA LEU A 16 11.33 -21.36 8.76
C LEU A 16 11.76 -22.79 9.12
N LEU A 17 10.86 -23.56 9.74
CA LEU A 17 11.12 -24.96 10.09
C LEU A 17 11.30 -25.83 8.85
N LEU A 18 10.46 -25.62 7.82
CA LEU A 18 10.56 -26.33 6.55
C LEU A 18 11.89 -26.02 5.85
N SER A 19 12.27 -24.75 5.76
CA SER A 19 13.54 -24.30 5.17
C SER A 19 14.74 -24.86 5.94
N ALA A 20 14.70 -24.85 7.28
CA ALA A 20 15.73 -25.46 8.10
C ALA A 20 15.85 -26.97 7.85
N TYR A 21 14.74 -27.69 7.74
CA TYR A 21 14.74 -29.11 7.41
C TYR A 21 15.37 -29.37 6.03
N LEU A 22 15.03 -28.56 5.02
CA LEU A 22 15.60 -28.65 3.66
C LEU A 22 17.11 -28.36 3.65
N GLY A 23 17.55 -27.30 4.33
CA GLY A 23 18.95 -26.84 4.30
C GLY A 23 19.92 -27.66 5.16
N PHE A 24 19.45 -28.25 6.27
CA PHE A 24 20.30 -28.93 7.25
C PHE A 24 20.23 -30.46 7.18
N SER A 25 19.23 -31.04 6.50
CA SER A 25 19.09 -32.49 6.41
C SER A 25 20.19 -33.14 5.56
N LYS A 26 20.85 -34.16 6.12
CA LYS A 26 21.90 -34.95 5.45
C LYS A 26 21.35 -35.86 4.34
N LYS A 27 20.09 -36.31 4.46
CA LYS A 27 19.51 -37.37 3.62
C LYS A 27 18.55 -36.86 2.55
N LEU A 28 18.31 -35.55 2.48
CA LEU A 28 17.40 -34.99 1.49
C LEU A 28 18.12 -34.81 0.15
N VAL A 29 17.72 -35.60 -0.84
CA VAL A 29 18.10 -35.36 -2.24
C VAL A 29 16.90 -34.73 -2.93
N ILE A 30 16.98 -33.42 -3.14
CA ILE A 30 15.95 -32.68 -3.90
C ILE A 30 16.37 -32.74 -5.37
N PRO A 31 15.51 -33.18 -6.30
CA PRO A 31 15.82 -33.23 -7.73
C PRO A 31 15.73 -31.84 -8.38
N VAL A 32 16.17 -30.80 -7.68
CA VAL A 32 16.16 -29.40 -8.10
C VAL A 32 17.52 -28.81 -7.76
N ASN A 33 18.00 -27.87 -8.57
CA ASN A 33 19.24 -27.16 -8.28
C ASN A 33 19.14 -26.45 -6.91
N ASP A 34 20.10 -26.72 -6.03
CA ASP A 34 20.18 -26.20 -4.65
C ASP A 34 20.01 -24.67 -4.63
N LYS A 35 20.60 -23.96 -5.60
CA LYS A 35 20.55 -22.49 -5.69
C LYS A 35 19.12 -21.98 -5.92
N ILE A 36 18.32 -22.73 -6.66
CA ILE A 36 16.90 -22.42 -6.89
C ILE A 36 16.10 -22.67 -5.60
N VAL A 37 16.40 -23.75 -4.87
CA VAL A 37 15.77 -24.05 -3.58
C VAL A 37 16.05 -22.93 -2.58
N HIS A 38 17.31 -22.49 -2.48
CA HIS A 38 17.73 -21.35 -1.69
C HIS A 38 16.98 -20.07 -2.06
N PHE A 39 16.94 -19.72 -3.36
CA PHE A 39 16.18 -18.57 -3.85
C PHE A 39 14.70 -18.62 -3.46
N ILE A 40 14.01 -19.75 -3.72
CA ILE A 40 12.57 -19.88 -3.44
C ILE A 40 12.29 -19.84 -1.93
N CYS A 41 13.09 -20.53 -1.12
CA CYS A 41 12.92 -20.53 0.34
C CYS A 41 13.06 -19.12 0.90
N PHE A 42 14.11 -18.40 0.53
CA PHE A 42 14.34 -17.04 1.00
C PHE A 42 13.33 -16.03 0.44
N PHE A 43 12.84 -16.23 -0.78
CA PHE A 43 11.74 -15.44 -1.34
C PHE A 43 10.46 -15.60 -0.49
N LEU A 44 10.00 -16.83 -0.26
CA LEU A 44 8.76 -17.09 0.49
C LEU A 44 8.88 -16.68 1.96
N MET A 45 10.02 -16.96 2.60
CA MET A 45 10.29 -16.56 3.98
C MET A 45 10.28 -15.03 4.13
N THR A 46 10.96 -14.32 3.24
CA THR A 46 11.03 -12.85 3.30
C THR A 46 9.68 -12.21 3.02
N LEU A 47 8.95 -12.74 2.02
CA LEU A 47 7.59 -12.30 1.70
C LEU A 47 6.70 -12.45 2.94
N CYS A 48 6.70 -13.62 3.58
CA CYS A 48 5.90 -13.86 4.77
C CYS A 48 6.32 -12.96 5.95
N PHE A 49 7.63 -12.90 6.25
CA PHE A 49 8.19 -12.14 7.36
C PHE A 49 7.86 -10.65 7.30
N TYR A 50 7.92 -10.05 6.10
CA TYR A 50 7.59 -8.64 5.92
C TYR A 50 6.18 -8.31 6.44
N TRP A 51 5.24 -9.24 6.30
CA TRP A 51 3.85 -9.07 6.75
C TRP A 51 3.60 -9.51 8.20
N VAL A 52 4.57 -10.15 8.87
CA VAL A 52 4.45 -10.55 10.30
C VAL A 52 4.37 -9.33 11.21
N LEU A 53 5.22 -8.32 10.94
CA LEU A 53 5.36 -7.14 11.77
C LEU A 53 4.41 -6.03 11.32
N ASP A 54 3.48 -5.65 12.20
CA ASP A 54 2.63 -4.47 12.02
C ASP A 54 3.29 -3.26 12.68
N THR A 55 4.18 -2.62 11.94
CA THR A 55 4.95 -1.44 12.38
C THR A 55 5.23 -0.53 11.18
N SER A 56 5.95 0.58 11.42
CA SER A 56 6.23 1.54 10.35
C SER A 56 7.08 0.92 9.23
N ARG A 57 6.85 1.36 7.99
CA ARG A 57 7.55 0.86 6.80
C ARG A 57 9.07 0.83 6.97
N ARG A 58 9.65 1.92 7.52
CA ARG A 58 11.10 2.01 7.78
C ARG A 58 11.57 0.93 8.75
N ARG A 59 10.81 0.67 9.82
CA ARG A 59 11.15 -0.37 10.80
C ARG A 59 11.04 -1.77 10.19
N VAL A 60 9.93 -2.08 9.51
CA VAL A 60 9.75 -3.39 8.85
C VAL A 60 10.89 -3.68 7.88
N VAL A 61 11.26 -2.71 7.04
CA VAL A 61 12.37 -2.87 6.08
C VAL A 61 13.68 -3.11 6.83
N ASN A 62 14.02 -2.31 7.84
CA ASN A 62 15.25 -2.49 8.61
C ASN A 62 15.31 -3.87 9.30
N PHE A 63 14.21 -4.31 9.92
CA PHE A 63 14.13 -5.63 10.52
C PHE A 63 14.27 -6.73 9.49
N THR A 64 13.65 -6.58 8.31
CA THR A 64 13.77 -7.55 7.21
C THR A 64 15.21 -7.64 6.71
N LEU A 65 15.90 -6.51 6.55
CA LEU A 65 17.31 -6.49 6.16
C LEU A 65 18.19 -7.20 7.19
N ILE A 66 18.04 -6.87 8.48
CA ILE A 66 18.85 -7.48 9.54
C ILE A 66 18.59 -8.99 9.63
N VAL A 67 17.32 -9.40 9.69
CA VAL A 67 16.95 -10.79 9.95
C VAL A 67 17.09 -11.65 8.69
N MET A 68 16.51 -11.24 7.56
CA MET A 68 16.49 -12.07 6.35
C MET A 68 17.79 -11.99 5.55
N PHE A 69 18.42 -10.82 5.43
CA PHE A 69 19.67 -10.71 4.66
C PHE A 69 20.88 -11.04 5.52
N GLY A 70 20.96 -10.47 6.73
CA GLY A 70 22.09 -10.71 7.63
C GLY A 70 22.04 -12.09 8.28
N ILE A 71 21.14 -12.26 9.25
CA ILE A 71 21.14 -13.44 10.14
C ILE A 71 20.84 -14.71 9.36
N LEU A 72 19.77 -14.72 8.55
CA LEU A 72 19.37 -15.90 7.79
C LEU A 72 20.17 -16.00 6.49
N GLY A 73 20.17 -14.96 5.65
CA GLY A 73 20.70 -15.05 4.28
C GLY A 73 22.20 -15.29 4.19
N VAL A 74 22.95 -14.66 5.07
CA VAL A 74 24.40 -14.87 5.20
C VAL A 74 24.70 -15.89 6.29
N GLY A 75 24.09 -15.73 7.47
CA GLY A 75 24.42 -16.57 8.62
C GLY A 75 24.07 -18.05 8.45
N SER A 76 23.02 -18.41 7.68
CA SER A 76 22.71 -19.83 7.45
C SER A 76 23.83 -20.55 6.70
N GLU A 77 24.48 -19.88 5.76
CA GLU A 77 25.59 -20.45 4.99
C GLU A 77 26.82 -20.71 5.87
N PHE A 78 27.13 -19.78 6.77
CA PHE A 78 28.19 -19.98 7.75
C PHE A 78 27.90 -21.17 8.65
N VAL A 79 26.65 -21.31 9.12
CA VAL A 79 26.25 -22.47 9.94
C VAL A 79 26.32 -23.77 9.12
N GLN A 80 25.90 -23.74 7.85
CA GLN A 80 26.00 -24.89 6.95
C GLN A 80 27.46 -25.29 6.69
N GLY A 81 28.37 -24.33 6.49
CA GLY A 81 29.79 -24.58 6.29
C GLY A 81 30.52 -25.21 7.48
N VAL A 82 29.93 -25.14 8.69
CA VAL A 82 30.44 -25.82 9.89
C VAL A 82 30.03 -27.30 9.93
N LEU A 83 29.01 -27.71 9.17
CA LEU A 83 28.51 -29.08 9.17
C LEU A 83 29.41 -29.97 8.30
N PRO A 84 29.74 -31.19 8.75
CA PRO A 84 30.66 -32.07 8.02
C PRO A 84 30.10 -32.63 6.70
N TRP A 85 28.81 -32.43 6.42
CA TRP A 85 28.14 -32.88 5.19
C TRP A 85 27.67 -31.74 4.29
N ARG A 86 27.95 -30.49 4.65
CA ARG A 86 27.67 -29.31 3.82
C ARG A 86 28.97 -28.53 3.62
N THR A 87 29.12 -27.93 2.46
CA THR A 87 30.27 -27.10 2.11
C THR A 87 29.79 -25.67 1.95
N PHE A 88 30.55 -24.73 2.50
CA PHE A 88 30.30 -23.31 2.28
C PHE A 88 30.33 -22.98 0.79
N ASP A 89 29.28 -22.33 0.27
CA ASP A 89 29.17 -21.86 -1.10
C ASP A 89 28.65 -20.42 -1.14
N ALA A 90 29.49 -19.50 -1.63
CA ALA A 90 29.11 -18.09 -1.78
C ALA A 90 27.93 -17.89 -2.73
N TYR A 91 27.73 -18.78 -3.71
CA TYR A 91 26.58 -18.70 -4.63
C TYR A 91 25.25 -18.99 -3.94
N ASP A 92 25.24 -19.76 -2.86
CA ASP A 92 24.03 -20.01 -2.07
C ASP A 92 23.64 -18.75 -1.27
N ILE A 93 24.62 -17.99 -0.76
CA ILE A 93 24.39 -16.64 -0.20
C ILE A 93 23.79 -15.71 -1.28
N PHE A 94 24.38 -15.69 -2.49
CA PHE A 94 23.83 -14.87 -3.58
C PHE A 94 22.38 -15.24 -3.91
N ALA A 95 22.06 -16.53 -3.97
CA ALA A 95 20.70 -17.00 -4.19
C ALA A 95 19.74 -16.57 -3.07
N ASN A 96 20.15 -16.68 -1.81
CA ASN A 96 19.38 -16.24 -0.65
C ASN A 96 19.05 -14.73 -0.73
N LEU A 97 20.07 -13.93 -1.03
CA LEU A 97 19.97 -12.47 -1.13
C LEU A 97 19.09 -12.04 -2.32
N LEU A 98 19.19 -12.73 -3.46
CA LEU A 98 18.33 -12.47 -4.61
C LEU A 98 16.87 -12.80 -4.31
N GLY A 99 16.60 -13.94 -3.66
CA GLY A 99 15.24 -14.33 -3.25
C GLY A 99 14.64 -13.32 -2.27
N ALA A 100 15.38 -12.97 -1.23
CA ALA A 100 14.96 -11.98 -0.25
C ALA A 100 14.77 -10.58 -0.87
N GLY A 101 15.67 -10.17 -1.77
CA GLY A 101 15.59 -8.91 -2.52
C GLY A 101 14.34 -8.81 -3.38
N ALA A 102 14.05 -9.86 -4.17
CA ALA A 102 12.86 -9.93 -5.01
C ALA A 102 11.58 -9.83 -4.16
N ALA A 103 11.50 -10.57 -3.06
CA ALA A 103 10.36 -10.54 -2.15
C ALA A 103 10.17 -9.17 -1.48
N LEU A 104 11.25 -8.56 -0.97
CA LEU A 104 11.21 -7.24 -0.35
C LEU A 104 10.79 -6.15 -1.34
N GLY A 105 11.33 -6.20 -2.57
CA GLY A 105 10.95 -5.30 -3.66
C GLY A 105 9.46 -5.41 -3.99
N LEU A 106 8.95 -6.64 -4.12
CA LEU A 106 7.53 -6.91 -4.35
C LEU A 106 6.65 -6.38 -3.21
N CYS A 107 7.04 -6.61 -1.96
CA CYS A 107 6.34 -6.09 -0.78
C CYS A 107 6.29 -4.56 -0.76
N MET A 108 7.42 -3.91 -1.02
CA MET A 108 7.52 -2.46 -1.06
C MET A 108 6.66 -1.85 -2.16
N TRP A 109 6.66 -2.47 -3.35
CA TRP A 109 5.82 -2.06 -4.48
C TRP A 109 4.34 -2.20 -4.13
N TYR A 110 3.93 -3.35 -3.59
CA TYR A 110 2.54 -3.59 -3.20
C TYR A 110 2.07 -2.61 -2.10
N HIS A 111 2.90 -2.36 -1.08
CA HIS A 111 2.58 -1.42 -0.01
C HIS A 111 2.41 0.01 -0.54
N LYS A 112 3.26 0.44 -1.48
CA LYS A 112 3.13 1.74 -2.16
C LYS A 112 1.81 1.83 -2.91
N ARG A 113 1.49 0.84 -3.74
CA ARG A 113 0.27 0.80 -4.55
C ARG A 113 -1.00 0.74 -3.71
N MET A 114 -0.99 0.04 -2.57
CA MET A 114 -2.12 0.02 -1.63
C MET A 114 -2.36 1.41 -1.02
N LEU A 115 -1.31 2.12 -0.62
CA LEU A 115 -1.43 3.46 -0.03
C LEU A 115 -1.95 4.49 -1.03
N GLU A 116 -1.50 4.41 -2.29
CA GLU A 116 -2.00 5.25 -3.38
C GLU A 116 -3.51 5.05 -3.60
N ARG A 117 -3.97 3.80 -3.65
CA ARG A 117 -5.41 3.48 -3.77
C ARG A 117 -6.24 4.02 -2.60
N LYS A 118 -5.72 3.88 -1.36
CA LYS A 118 -6.40 4.42 -0.16
C LYS A 118 -6.49 5.95 -0.20
N ARG A 119 -5.45 6.63 -0.68
CA ARG A 119 -5.46 8.10 -0.85
C ARG A 119 -6.46 8.53 -1.90
N GLN A 120 -6.47 7.87 -3.06
CA GLN A 120 -7.42 8.14 -4.14
C GLN A 120 -8.87 7.91 -3.69
N ALA A 121 -9.15 6.81 -2.98
CA ALA A 121 -10.47 6.55 -2.43
C ALA A 121 -10.92 7.62 -1.44
N LYS A 122 -10.01 8.09 -0.56
CA LYS A 122 -10.31 9.16 0.39
C LYS A 122 -10.53 10.51 -0.31
N GLN A 123 -9.75 10.82 -1.34
CA GLN A 123 -9.93 12.04 -2.15
C GLN A 123 -11.25 12.01 -2.94
N ALA A 124 -11.60 10.87 -3.51
CA ALA A 124 -12.88 10.67 -4.19
C ALA A 124 -14.08 10.86 -3.25
N SER A 125 -13.99 10.35 -2.01
CA SER A 125 -15.07 10.57 -1.02
C SER A 125 -15.21 12.02 -0.61
N TYR A 126 -14.11 12.77 -0.45
CA TYR A 126 -14.21 14.21 -0.14
C TYR A 126 -14.81 15.01 -1.31
N HIS A 127 -14.45 14.67 -2.55
CA HIS A 127 -15.01 15.31 -3.73
C HIS A 127 -16.50 14.98 -3.92
N ALA A 128 -16.94 13.76 -3.59
CA ALA A 128 -18.36 13.39 -3.64
C ALA A 128 -19.18 14.18 -2.61
N VAL A 129 -18.73 14.23 -1.36
CA VAL A 129 -19.42 14.98 -0.29
C VAL A 129 -19.46 16.48 -0.60
N GLY A 130 -18.36 17.07 -1.07
CA GLY A 130 -18.35 18.49 -1.44
C GLY A 130 -19.24 18.83 -2.64
N ASN A 131 -19.48 17.87 -3.54
CA ASN A 131 -20.40 18.07 -4.66
C ASN A 131 -21.86 17.93 -4.23
N GLU A 132 -22.19 17.01 -3.32
CA GLU A 132 -23.52 16.89 -2.72
C GLU A 132 -23.90 18.13 -1.90
N GLU A 133 -22.98 18.69 -1.10
CA GLU A 133 -23.21 19.94 -0.36
C GLU A 133 -23.41 21.15 -1.30
N ALA A 134 -22.63 21.23 -2.39
CA ALA A 134 -22.79 22.29 -3.38
C ALA A 134 -24.11 22.16 -4.17
N GLU A 135 -24.54 20.94 -4.48
CA GLU A 135 -25.83 20.67 -5.14
C GLU A 135 -27.01 21.00 -4.21
N LEU A 136 -26.95 20.64 -2.93
CA LEU A 136 -27.93 21.03 -1.92
C LEU A 136 -28.00 22.56 -1.72
N GLY A 137 -26.84 23.24 -1.67
CA GLY A 137 -26.80 24.70 -1.55
C GLY A 137 -27.37 25.42 -2.77
N ILE A 138 -27.20 24.87 -3.98
CA ILE A 138 -27.83 25.41 -5.20
C ILE A 138 -29.35 25.22 -5.16
N ILE A 139 -29.83 24.06 -4.67
CA ILE A 139 -31.28 23.80 -4.54
C ILE A 139 -31.90 24.71 -3.46
N GLU A 140 -31.23 24.93 -2.33
CA GLU A 140 -31.70 25.86 -1.29
C GLU A 140 -31.73 27.32 -1.78
N GLU A 141 -30.76 27.78 -2.59
CA GLU A 141 -30.77 29.13 -3.17
C GLU A 141 -31.78 29.31 -4.33
N GLU A 142 -32.16 28.23 -5.03
CA GLU A 142 -33.23 28.25 -6.04
C GLU A 142 -34.63 28.33 -5.38
N ASP A 143 -34.86 27.63 -4.27
CA ASP A 143 -36.14 27.68 -3.53
C ASP A 143 -36.40 29.03 -2.82
N GLU A 144 -35.36 29.80 -2.48
CA GLU A 144 -35.52 31.15 -1.87
C GLU A 144 -35.83 32.28 -2.88
N ASN A 145 -35.73 32.04 -4.19
CA ASN A 145 -35.90 33.10 -5.22
C ASN A 145 -37.23 33.08 -5.99
N GLU A 146 -38.18 32.19 -5.70
CA GLU A 146 -39.44 32.11 -6.46
C GLU A 146 -40.61 32.99 -5.95
N ASP A 147 -40.49 33.77 -4.87
CA ASP A 147 -41.63 34.54 -4.33
C ASP A 147 -41.61 36.06 -4.63
N SER A 148 -41.22 36.47 -5.85
CA SER A 148 -41.35 37.87 -6.28
C SER A 148 -41.60 38.05 -7.78
N LEU A 149 -42.69 37.47 -8.31
CA LEU A 149 -43.29 38.02 -9.54
C LEU A 149 -44.78 37.71 -9.66
N HIS A 150 -45.63 38.55 -9.04
CA HIS A 150 -47.02 38.71 -9.50
C HIS A 150 -47.20 40.10 -10.09
N GLY A 151 -47.30 40.15 -11.42
CA GLY A 151 -47.54 41.36 -12.19
C GLY A 151 -48.95 41.91 -12.00
N HIS A 152 -49.07 43.23 -12.12
CA HIS A 152 -50.33 43.90 -12.43
C HIS A 152 -50.13 44.76 -13.67
N VAL A 153 -50.65 44.28 -14.80
CA VAL A 153 -50.85 45.07 -16.02
C VAL A 153 -52.21 45.75 -15.89
N SER A 154 -52.25 47.08 -15.93
CA SER A 154 -53.47 47.82 -16.24
C SER A 154 -53.17 48.93 -17.25
N SER A 155 -54.14 49.05 -18.15
CA SER A 155 -54.15 49.75 -19.43
C SER A 155 -54.58 51.22 -19.32
N SER A 156 -54.15 52.00 -20.33
CA SER A 156 -54.77 53.23 -20.89
C SER A 156 -54.63 54.56 -20.13
N THR A 157 -53.99 55.55 -20.74
CA THR A 157 -54.61 56.67 -21.52
C THR A 157 -53.64 57.83 -21.75
N GLY A 158 -53.50 58.26 -23.02
CA GLY A 158 -53.43 59.68 -23.43
C GLY A 158 -52.17 60.54 -23.18
N PRO A 159 -51.71 61.33 -24.16
CA PRO A 159 -50.52 62.20 -24.07
C PRO A 159 -50.87 63.66 -23.70
N GLN A 160 -50.01 64.40 -22.99
CA GLN A 160 -49.94 65.88 -23.05
C GLN A 160 -48.63 66.50 -22.47
N ILE A 161 -47.87 67.10 -23.39
CA ILE A 161 -47.21 68.43 -23.44
C ILE A 161 -46.50 69.13 -22.25
N ASN A 162 -45.45 69.88 -22.66
CA ASN A 162 -44.73 71.00 -22.03
C ASN A 162 -43.74 70.64 -20.91
N GLY A 163 -42.53 71.17 -20.84
CA GLY A 163 -41.85 72.26 -21.55
C GLY A 163 -40.68 72.72 -20.66
N GLU A 164 -39.66 73.32 -21.29
CA GLU A 164 -38.72 74.29 -20.67
C GLU A 164 -37.70 73.78 -19.62
N THR A 165 -36.40 73.80 -19.97
CA THR A 165 -35.34 74.75 -19.51
C THR A 165 -34.85 74.44 -18.08
N THR A 166 -33.58 74.48 -17.67
CA THR A 166 -32.31 75.10 -18.12
C THR A 166 -31.23 74.50 -17.19
N SER A 167 -30.03 74.15 -17.68
CA SER A 167 -28.74 74.83 -17.40
C SER A 167 -28.58 75.37 -15.96
N LYS A 168 -27.54 75.02 -15.20
CA LYS A 168 -26.10 75.02 -15.50
C LYS A 168 -25.35 73.99 -14.67
#